data_AF-A0A2V9LSU1-F1
#
_entry.id   AF-A0A2V9LSU1-F1
#
_cell.length_a   1.000
_cell.length_b   1.000
_cell.length_c   1.000
_cell.angle_alpha   90.00
_cell.angle_beta   90.00
_cell.angle_gamma   90.00
#
_symmetry.space_group_name_H-M   'P 1'
#
loop_
_entity.id
_entity.type
_entity.pdbx_description
1 polymer ?
#
loop_
_entity_poly.entity_id
_entity_poly.type
_entity_poly.pdbx_seq_one_letter_code
_entity_poly.pdbx_strand_id
1 'polypeptide(L)'
;MKRNEMSKLLIVAAFVGNDENAAVAGDVAMLEGEVNPVLKALHSHGLDVVAIHHHMIRSRPLVIFLHYWGKGPVDRLATGFKAALDQLGK
;
A
#
# COMPACT_ATOMS: atom_id res chain seq x y z
N MET A 1 -16.93 2.57 -11.56
CA MET A 1 -16.33 1.39 -10.93
C MET A 1 -16.89 1.25 -9.53
N LYS A 2 -17.33 0.06 -9.11
CA LYS A 2 -17.84 -0.13 -7.75
C LYS A 2 -16.66 -0.19 -6.75
N ARG A 3 -16.84 0.26 -5.51
CA ARG A 3 -15.78 0.27 -4.45
C ARG A 3 -15.08 -1.09 -4.31
N ASN A 4 -15.84 -2.17 -4.44
CA ASN A 4 -15.38 -3.56 -4.29
C ASN A 4 -14.59 -4.08 -5.51
N GLU A 5 -14.57 -3.33 -6.62
CA GLU A 5 -13.75 -3.63 -7.80
C GLU A 5 -12.40 -2.89 -7.76
N MET A 6 -12.28 -1.80 -6.98
CA MET A 6 -10.99 -1.12 -6.74
C MET A 6 -10.00 -2.01 -5.97
N SER A 7 -10.49 -2.82 -5.02
CA SER A 7 -9.65 -3.76 -4.27
C SER A 7 -9.07 -4.92 -5.11
N LYS A 8 -9.37 -4.95 -6.41
CA LYS A 8 -8.76 -5.85 -7.40
C LYS A 8 -7.71 -5.15 -8.28
N LEU A 9 -7.50 -3.85 -8.10
CA LEU A 9 -6.35 -3.15 -8.68
C LEU A 9 -5.08 -3.56 -7.94
N LEU A 10 -3.93 -3.32 -8.58
CA LEU A 10 -2.60 -3.71 -8.13
C LEU A 10 -2.41 -3.43 -6.64
N ILE A 11 -2.37 -4.50 -5.86
CA ILE A 11 -2.01 -4.54 -4.44
C ILE A 11 -1.01 -5.67 -4.34
N VAL A 12 0.24 -5.34 -4.06
CA VAL A 12 1.33 -6.31 -3.99
C VAL A 12 2.15 -6.06 -2.74
N ALA A 13 2.55 -7.15 -2.09
CA ALA A 13 3.60 -7.16 -1.10
C ALA A 13 4.55 -8.32 -1.41
N ALA A 14 5.73 -8.01 -1.92
CA ALA A 14 6.78 -8.99 -2.21
C ALA A 14 7.78 -9.00 -1.05
N PHE A 15 7.98 -10.18 -0.46
CA PHE A 15 8.90 -10.39 0.66
C PHE A 15 10.14 -11.15 0.21
N VAL A 16 11.29 -10.78 0.77
CA VAL A 16 12.56 -11.51 0.64
C VAL A 16 13.26 -11.55 1.99
N GLY A 17 14.12 -12.55 2.23
CA GLY A 17 14.88 -12.71 3.47
C GLY A 17 14.38 -13.86 4.34
N ASN A 18 14.46 -13.68 5.67
CA ASN A 18 13.97 -14.64 6.67
C ASN A 18 13.10 -13.92 7.73
N ASP A 19 12.55 -14.67 8.68
CA ASP A 19 11.57 -14.16 9.65
C ASP A 19 12.06 -12.96 10.47
N GLU A 20 13.33 -12.95 10.88
CA GLU A 20 13.93 -11.89 11.71
C GLU A 20 14.42 -10.69 10.89
N ASN A 21 14.84 -10.94 9.65
CA ASN A 21 15.45 -9.95 8.76
C ASN A 21 14.90 -10.08 7.33
N ALA A 22 13.66 -9.65 7.16
CA ALA A 22 13.00 -9.57 5.88
C ALA A 22 13.10 -8.15 5.30
N ALA A 23 12.82 -8.06 4.01
CA ALA A 23 12.49 -6.82 3.35
C ALA A 23 11.18 -6.98 2.57
N VAL A 24 10.40 -5.91 2.51
CA VAL A 24 9.16 -5.86 1.72
C VAL A 24 9.21 -4.69 0.75
N ALA A 25 8.86 -4.95 -0.49
CA ALA A 25 8.52 -3.93 -1.49
C ALA A 25 7.07 -4.17 -1.91
N GLY A 26 6.31 -3.10 -2.09
CA GLY A 26 4.93 -3.26 -2.51
C GLY A 26 4.30 -2.00 -3.04
N ASP A 27 3.07 -2.19 -3.48
CA ASP A 27 2.23 -1.14 -4.04
C ASP A 27 0.80 -1.26 -3.52
N VAL A 28 0.15 -0.11 -3.37
CA VAL A 28 -1.27 0.00 -3.05
C VAL A 28 -1.92 0.92 -4.06
N ALA A 29 -2.87 0.39 -4.84
CA ALA A 29 -3.79 1.18 -5.64
C ALA A 29 -5.02 1.59 -4.82
N MET A 30 -5.37 2.87 -4.84
CA MET A 30 -6.41 3.43 -3.99
C MET A 30 -7.10 4.65 -4.63
N LEU A 31 -8.22 5.08 -4.07
CA LEU A 31 -8.87 6.34 -4.41
C LEU A 31 -8.11 7.52 -3.80
N GLU A 32 -8.26 8.71 -4.39
CA GLU A 32 -7.61 9.94 -3.92
C GLU A 32 -7.83 10.21 -2.42
N GLY A 33 -9.04 9.98 -1.90
CA GLY A 33 -9.37 10.19 -0.48
C GLY A 33 -8.71 9.19 0.48
N GLU A 34 -8.18 8.08 -0.02
CA GLU A 34 -7.58 6.99 0.78
C GLU A 34 -6.07 7.17 0.97
N VAL A 35 -5.43 8.07 0.21
CA VAL A 35 -3.97 8.29 0.21
C VAL A 35 -3.43 8.60 1.59
N ASN A 36 -3.99 9.60 2.26
CA ASN A 36 -3.49 10.02 3.58
C ASN A 36 -3.70 8.96 4.67
N PRO A 37 -4.87 8.30 4.78
CA PRO A 37 -5.04 7.16 5.68
C PRO A 37 -4.02 6.04 5.44
N VAL A 38 -3.83 5.61 4.19
CA VAL A 38 -2.88 4.54 3.84
C VAL A 38 -1.44 4.94 4.17
N LEU A 39 -1.02 6.15 3.76
CA LEU A 39 0.32 6.68 4.05
C LEU A 39 0.60 6.69 5.55
N LYS A 40 -0.35 7.17 6.36
CA LYS A 40 -0.21 7.20 7.82
C LYS A 40 -0.07 5.79 8.41
N ALA A 41 -0.85 4.84 7.91
CA ALA A 41 -0.80 3.45 8.37
C ALA A 41 0.55 2.78 8.03
N LEU A 42 1.08 2.99 6.83
CA LEU A 42 2.41 2.49 6.45
C LEU A 42 3.50 3.09 7.36
N HIS A 43 3.52 4.42 7.46
CA HIS A 43 4.56 5.12 8.21
C HIS A 43 4.54 4.78 9.71
N SER A 44 3.35 4.62 10.32
CA SER A 44 3.24 4.23 11.74
C SER A 44 3.80 2.83 12.04
N HIS A 45 3.92 1.98 11.03
CA HIS A 45 4.51 0.64 11.16
C HIS A 45 5.98 0.58 10.71
N GLY A 46 6.55 1.71 10.28
CA GLY A 46 7.94 1.79 9.79
C GLY A 46 8.11 1.33 8.35
N LEU A 47 7.05 1.43 7.52
CA LEU A 47 7.12 1.27 6.08
C LEU A 47 7.24 2.65 5.43
N ASP A 48 8.28 2.84 4.63
CA ASP A 48 8.59 4.09 3.96
C ASP A 48 7.88 4.20 2.61
N VAL A 49 7.41 5.40 2.27
CA VAL A 49 6.81 5.69 0.97
C VAL A 49 7.91 6.05 -0.03
N VAL A 50 7.95 5.33 -1.14
CA VAL A 50 8.93 5.49 -2.22
C VAL A 50 8.40 6.41 -3.32
N ALA A 51 7.12 6.27 -3.69
CA ALA A 51 6.50 7.07 -4.74
C ALA A 51 4.98 7.15 -4.58
N ILE A 52 4.39 8.23 -5.08
CA ILE A 52 2.94 8.42 -5.22
C ILE A 52 2.68 8.96 -6.63
N HIS A 53 1.87 8.25 -7.43
CA HIS A 53 1.58 8.66 -8.81
C HIS A 53 0.24 8.10 -9.31
N HIS A 54 -0.12 8.45 -10.54
CA HIS A 54 -1.26 7.87 -11.26
C HIS A 54 -0.86 7.56 -12.72
N HIS A 55 -1.45 6.53 -13.31
CA HIS A 55 -1.11 6.11 -14.67
C HIS A 55 -2.06 6.65 -15.75
N MET A 56 -3.29 7.00 -15.37
CA MET A 56 -4.38 7.21 -16.33
C MET A 56 -4.78 8.68 -16.47
N ILE A 57 -4.71 9.19 -17.69
CA ILE A 57 -5.14 10.54 -18.06
C ILE A 57 -6.67 10.62 -18.11
N ARG A 58 -7.26 11.67 -17.51
CA ARG A 58 -8.71 11.94 -17.47
C ARG A 58 -9.56 10.81 -16.86
N SER A 59 -8.95 9.95 -16.03
CA SER A 59 -9.67 8.89 -15.33
C SER A 59 -10.66 9.44 -14.29
N ARG A 60 -11.83 8.81 -14.20
CA ARG A 60 -12.82 9.05 -13.14
C ARG A 60 -13.44 7.72 -12.71
N PRO A 61 -13.31 7.31 -11.42
CA PRO A 61 -12.57 7.99 -10.36
C PRO A 61 -11.04 7.99 -10.61
N LEU A 62 -10.33 8.94 -9.97
CA LEU A 62 -8.86 8.96 -9.98
C LEU A 62 -8.35 7.80 -9.12
N VAL A 63 -7.45 7.01 -9.69
CA VAL A 63 -6.73 5.93 -9.00
C VAL A 63 -5.30 6.39 -8.77
N ILE A 64 -4.88 6.38 -7.51
CA ILE A 64 -3.52 6.69 -7.06
C ILE A 64 -2.80 5.39 -6.72
N PHE A 65 -1.53 5.32 -7.07
CA PHE A 65 -0.63 4.21 -6.77
C PHE A 65 0.44 4.73 -5.83
N LEU A 66 0.60 4.04 -4.69
CA LEU A 66 1.62 4.34 -3.70
C LEU A 66 2.58 3.16 -3.61
N HIS A 67 3.86 3.41 -3.85
CA HIS A 67 4.93 2.42 -3.71
C HIS A 67 5.56 2.56 -2.33
N TYR A 68 5.80 1.45 -1.66
CA TYR A 68 6.39 1.43 -0.32
C TYR A 68 7.48 0.37 -0.18
N TRP A 69 8.32 0.58 0.82
CA TRP A 69 9.43 -0.30 1.16
C TRP A 69 9.59 -0.41 2.68
N GLY A 70 10.14 -1.53 3.17
CA GLY A 70 10.55 -1.66 4.55
C GLY A 70 11.49 -2.83 4.80
N LYS A 71 12.16 -2.83 5.96
CA LYS A 71 13.01 -3.93 6.44
C LYS A 71 12.75 -4.21 7.91
N GLY A 72 12.94 -5.45 8.32
CA GLY A 72 12.83 -5.89 9.71
C GLY A 72 12.11 -7.22 9.86
N PRO A 73 11.61 -7.54 11.07
CA PRO A 73 10.85 -8.76 11.32
C PRO A 73 9.61 -8.86 10.41
N VAL A 74 9.40 -10.04 9.81
CA VAL A 74 8.36 -10.26 8.80
C VAL A 74 6.96 -10.01 9.35
N ASP A 75 6.72 -10.30 10.62
CA ASP A 75 5.45 -10.09 11.33
C ASP A 75 5.09 -8.59 11.40
N ARG A 76 6.06 -7.73 11.72
CA ARG A 76 5.89 -6.28 11.74
C ARG A 76 5.59 -5.75 10.34
N LEU A 77 6.33 -6.21 9.34
CA LEU A 77 6.15 -5.80 7.95
C LEU A 77 4.77 -6.22 7.42
N ALA A 78 4.35 -7.46 7.66
CA ALA A 78 3.03 -7.97 7.28
C ALA A 78 1.90 -7.23 8.02
N THR A 79 2.09 -6.90 9.29
CA THR A 79 1.12 -6.11 10.07
C THR A 79 0.96 -4.70 9.50
N GLY A 80 2.06 -4.04 9.16
CA GLY A 80 2.03 -2.71 8.51
C GLY A 80 1.32 -2.72 7.16
N PHE A 81 1.60 -3.73 6.33
CA PHE A 81 0.89 -3.91 5.06
C PHE A 81 -0.62 -4.12 5.27
N LYS A 82 -1.02 -5.01 6.18
CA LYS A 82 -2.44 -5.23 6.48
C LYS A 82 -3.11 -3.95 6.99
N ALA A 83 -2.46 -3.19 7.87
CA ALA A 83 -3.01 -1.95 8.42
C ALA A 83 -3.29 -0.89 7.34
N ALA A 84 -2.47 -0.86 6.28
CA ALA A 84 -2.71 -0.06 5.08
C ALA A 84 -3.92 -0.55 4.28
N LEU A 85 -4.04 -1.85 4.03
CA LEU A 85 -5.21 -2.42 3.33
C LEU A 85 -6.52 -2.17 4.08
N ASP A 86 -6.48 -2.21 5.41
CA ASP A 86 -7.63 -1.91 6.26
C ASP A 86 -8.12 -0.45 6.13
N GLN A 87 -7.40 0.44 5.42
CA GLN A 87 -7.85 1.81 5.12
C GLN A 87 -8.63 1.94 3.81
N LEU A 88 -8.61 0.91 2.97
CA LEU A 88 -9.26 0.94 1.66
C LEU A 88 -10.78 0.71 1.78
N GLY A 89 -11.55 1.32 0.89
CA GLY A 89 -12.99 1.12 0.73
C GLY A 89 -13.87 1.84 1.75
N LYS A 90 -13.31 2.73 2.58
CA LYS A 90 -14.03 3.50 3.60
C LYS A 90 -14.91 4.61 3.02
#